data_AF-A0A967YF38-F1
#
_entry.id   AF-A0A967YF38-F1
#
_cell.length_a   1.000
_cell.length_b   1.000
_cell.length_c   1.000
_cell.angle_alpha   90.00
_cell.angle_beta   90.00
_cell.angle_gamma   90.00
#
_symmetry.space_group_name_H-M   'P 1'
#
loop_
_entity.id
_entity.type
_entity.pdbx_description
1 polymer ?
#
loop_
_entity_poly.entity_id
_entity_poly.type
_entity_poly.pdbx_seq_one_letter_code
_entity_poly.pdbx_strand_id
1 'polypeptide(L)'
;MSGLLGKKIGMTRIFDDTGSVVPVTVIKAGPCYVTQIRSKETDGYNAVQLGFEPKKEKNIPRPLQGHFKKANVPTLRYLSEVPVLNAEEVKIGDQLKVDMFNPGDKVKIAGRSKGRGFTGVIKRHGFSGGQRTHGQSDRFRAPGSIGQSS
;
A
#
# COMPACT_ATOMS: atom_id res chain seq x y z
N MET A 1 -11.35 -4.53 13.16
CA MET A 1 -10.66 -5.01 11.94
C MET A 1 -9.40 -4.17 11.74
N SER A 2 -8.27 -4.68 12.23
CA SER A 2 -6.95 -4.04 12.16
C SER A 2 -6.23 -4.55 10.90
N GLY A 3 -5.77 -3.62 10.07
CA GLY A 3 -4.96 -3.93 8.89
C GLY A 3 -3.50 -4.19 9.29
N LEU A 4 -2.75 -4.86 8.41
CA LEU A 4 -1.30 -5.01 8.55
C LEU A 4 -0.56 -4.26 7.47
N LEU A 5 0.65 -3.85 7.81
CA LEU A 5 1.65 -3.46 6.83
C LEU A 5 2.44 -4.69 6.38
N GLY A 6 2.79 -4.69 5.10
CA GLY A 6 3.53 -5.78 4.50
C GLY A 6 4.31 -5.33 3.28
N LYS A 7 5.23 -6.19 2.85
CA LYS A 7 6.04 -6.01 1.67
C LYS A 7 5.73 -7.09 0.65
N LYS A 8 5.37 -6.67 -0.57
CA LYS A 8 5.26 -7.60 -1.70
C LYS A 8 6.65 -8.17 -2.00
N ILE A 9 6.80 -9.49 -1.84
CA ILE A 9 8.03 -10.23 -2.14
C ILE A 9 8.07 -10.61 -3.61
N GLY A 10 6.96 -11.16 -4.12
CA GLY A 10 6.90 -11.65 -5.48
C GLY A 10 5.57 -12.32 -5.80
N MET A 11 5.54 -13.04 -6.91
CA MET A 11 4.40 -13.84 -7.34
C MET A 11 4.89 -15.26 -7.61
N THR A 12 4.06 -16.25 -7.29
CA THR A 12 4.30 -17.67 -7.58
C THR A 12 2.96 -18.34 -7.90
N ARG A 13 2.94 -19.66 -8.03
CA ARG A 13 1.75 -20.46 -8.23
C ARG A 13 1.66 -21.58 -7.20
N ILE A 14 0.44 -21.95 -6.83
CA ILE A 14 0.15 -23.15 -6.05
C ILE A 14 -0.78 -24.03 -6.88
N PHE A 15 -0.72 -25.34 -6.64
CA PHE A 15 -1.69 -26.29 -7.17
C PHE A 15 -2.71 -26.56 -6.09
N ASP A 16 -3.99 -26.49 -6.42
CA ASP A 16 -5.04 -26.92 -5.50
C ASP A 16 -5.25 -28.43 -5.56
N ASP A 17 -6.09 -28.94 -4.68
CA ASP A 17 -6.39 -30.38 -4.57
C ASP A 17 -7.08 -30.94 -5.83
N THR A 18 -7.63 -30.08 -6.69
CA THR A 18 -8.23 -30.47 -7.98
C THR A 18 -7.19 -30.52 -9.12
N GLY A 19 -5.95 -30.13 -8.86
CA GLY A 19 -4.88 -30.03 -9.85
C GLY A 19 -4.86 -28.71 -10.62
N SER A 20 -5.71 -27.74 -10.27
CA SER A 20 -5.76 -26.43 -10.92
C SER A 20 -4.64 -25.51 -10.43
N VAL A 21 -4.14 -24.65 -11.33
CA VAL A 21 -3.08 -23.68 -11.01
C VAL A 21 -3.67 -22.38 -10.51
N VAL A 22 -3.34 -22.00 -9.29
CA VAL A 22 -3.75 -20.72 -8.68
C VAL A 22 -2.56 -19.75 -8.60
N PRO A 23 -2.60 -18.59 -9.28
CA PRO A 23 -1.56 -17.58 -9.16
C PRO A 23 -1.67 -16.84 -7.83
N VAL A 24 -0.57 -16.75 -7.10
CA VAL A 24 -0.53 -16.13 -5.76
C VAL A 24 0.52 -15.02 -5.67
N THR A 25 0.26 -14.04 -4.81
CA THR A 25 1.23 -13.00 -4.45
C THR A 25 1.78 -13.27 -3.06
N VAL A 26 3.09 -13.40 -2.93
CA VAL A 26 3.75 -13.58 -1.63
C VAL A 26 3.96 -12.22 -0.98
N ILE A 27 3.36 -12.03 0.19
CA ILE A 27 3.47 -10.80 0.98
C ILE A 27 4.15 -11.16 2.30
N LYS A 28 5.29 -10.52 2.58
CA LYS A 28 5.89 -10.54 3.91
C LYS A 28 5.15 -9.51 4.76
N ALA A 29 4.14 -9.98 5.49
CA ALA A 29 3.42 -9.17 6.46
C ALA A 29 3.96 -9.43 7.87
N GLY A 30 4.10 -8.35 8.64
CA GLY A 30 4.49 -8.44 10.05
C GLY A 30 5.95 -8.83 10.34
N PRO A 31 6.36 -8.73 11.63
CA PRO A 31 5.57 -8.12 12.70
C PRO A 31 5.40 -6.62 12.52
N CYS A 32 4.18 -6.12 12.75
CA CYS A 32 3.89 -4.68 12.79
C CYS A 32 3.77 -4.26 14.25
N TYR A 33 4.32 -3.10 14.61
CA TYR A 33 4.29 -2.60 15.98
C TYR A 33 3.35 -1.42 16.10
N VAL A 34 2.57 -1.36 17.17
CA VAL A 34 1.70 -0.21 17.46
C VAL A 34 2.55 0.92 18.03
N THR A 35 2.68 2.00 17.28
CA THR A 35 3.52 3.16 17.67
C THR A 35 2.72 4.28 18.31
N GLN A 36 1.44 4.41 17.96
CA GLN A 36 0.56 5.42 18.51
C GLN A 36 -0.90 5.00 18.34
N ILE A 37 -1.74 5.43 19.28
CA ILE A 37 -3.20 5.31 19.22
C ILE A 37 -3.77 6.72 19.11
N ARG A 38 -4.70 6.89 18.17
CA ARG A 38 -5.46 8.12 17.94
C ARG A 38 -6.87 7.93 18.47
N SER A 39 -7.33 8.87 19.28
CA SER A 39 -8.67 8.84 19.86
C SER A 39 -9.50 10.02 19.38
N LYS A 40 -10.84 9.88 19.39
CA LYS A 40 -11.75 10.99 19.08
C LYS A 40 -11.54 12.21 19.97
N GLU A 41 -11.23 12.02 21.25
CA GLU A 41 -11.08 13.12 22.20
C GLU A 41 -9.81 13.94 21.97
N THR A 42 -8.70 13.26 21.65
CA THR A 42 -7.39 13.90 21.47
C THR A 42 -7.10 14.33 20.04
N ASP A 43 -7.54 13.53 19.06
CA ASP A 43 -7.13 13.68 17.65
C ASP A 43 -8.32 13.88 16.70
N GLY A 44 -9.57 13.77 17.17
CA GLY A 44 -10.79 13.94 16.38
C GLY A 44 -11.22 12.71 15.58
N TYR A 45 -10.48 11.59 15.65
CA TYR A 45 -10.82 10.33 14.97
C TYR A 45 -10.16 9.11 15.65
N ASN A 46 -10.68 7.91 15.37
CA ASN A 46 -10.14 6.65 15.89
C ASN A 46 -9.23 5.98 14.86
N ALA A 47 -7.95 5.82 15.19
CA ALA A 47 -6.98 5.11 14.35
C ALA A 47 -5.83 4.53 15.18
N VAL A 48 -5.16 3.54 14.62
CA VAL A 48 -3.92 2.99 15.17
C VAL A 48 -2.79 3.21 14.18
N GLN A 49 -1.69 3.80 14.64
CA GLN A 49 -0.47 3.92 13.86
C GLN A 49 0.36 2.65 14.02
N LEU A 50 0.68 2.04 12.87
CA LEU A 50 1.49 0.84 12.78
C LEU A 50 2.83 1.14 12.15
N GLY A 51 3.88 0.59 12.74
CA GLY A 51 5.24 0.61 12.23
C GLY A 51 5.66 -0.75 11.66
N PHE A 52 6.40 -0.74 10.54
CA PHE A 52 6.85 -1.94 9.84
C PHE A 52 8.28 -1.81 9.30
N GLU A 53 8.97 -2.96 9.21
CA GLU A 53 10.35 -3.16 8.77
C GLU A 53 11.38 -2.44 9.66
N PRO A 54 12.19 -3.15 10.46
CA PRO A 54 13.20 -2.52 11.31
C PRO A 54 14.27 -1.84 10.46
N LYS A 55 14.71 -0.66 10.91
CA LYS A 55 15.73 0.16 10.25
C LYS A 55 16.77 0.61 11.27
N LYS A 56 18.05 0.60 10.89
CA LYS A 56 19.16 1.00 11.78
C LYS A 56 18.94 2.44 12.30
N GLU A 57 19.15 2.65 13.60
CA GLU A 57 18.90 3.94 14.27
C GLU A 57 19.61 5.11 13.62
N LYS A 58 20.86 4.92 13.18
CA LYS A 58 21.67 5.94 12.48
C LYS A 58 21.01 6.49 11.20
N ASN A 59 20.07 5.75 10.61
CA ASN A 59 19.35 6.13 9.39
C ASN A 59 17.95 6.70 9.69
N ILE A 60 17.63 6.98 10.97
CA ILE A 60 16.37 7.52 11.43
C ILE A 60 16.62 8.90 12.05
N PRO A 61 15.85 9.94 11.68
CA PRO A 61 15.99 11.27 12.26
C PRO A 61 15.62 11.26 13.75
N ARG A 62 16.29 12.11 14.55
CA ARG A 62 16.14 12.16 16.02
C ARG A 62 14.68 12.28 16.52
N PRO A 63 13.79 13.08 15.91
CA PRO A 63 12.39 13.15 16.36
C PRO A 63 11.66 11.79 16.29
N LEU A 64 11.89 11.02 15.22
CA LEU A 64 11.31 9.69 15.09
C LEU A 64 11.90 8.69 16.09
N GLN A 65 13.18 8.81 16.44
CA GLN A 65 13.77 7.98 17.49
C GLN A 65 13.08 8.22 18.84
N GLY A 66 12.81 9.48 19.20
CA GLY A 66 12.05 9.82 20.41
C GLY A 66 10.63 9.23 20.40
N HIS A 67 9.96 9.30 19.25
CA HIS A 67 8.64 8.70 19.05
C HIS A 67 8.63 7.19 19.30
N PHE A 68 9.58 6.46 18.70
CA PHE A 68 9.71 5.01 18.90
C PHE A 68 10.08 4.62 20.33
N LYS A 69 10.96 5.40 20.98
CA LYS A 69 11.32 5.21 22.39
C LYS A 69 10.13 5.38 23.33
N LYS A 70 9.27 6.37 23.09
CA LYS A 70 8.04 6.58 23.89
C LYS A 70 7.09 5.38 23.81
N ALA A 71 7.00 4.73 22.65
CA ALA A 71 6.20 3.54 22.45
C ALA A 71 6.91 2.23 22.83
N ASN A 72 8.17 2.29 23.27
CA ASN A 72 9.03 1.15 23.57
C ASN A 72 9.13 0.12 22.43
N VAL A 73 9.24 0.60 21.19
CA VAL A 73 9.34 -0.22 19.98
C VAL A 73 10.69 -0.02 19.29
N PRO A 74 11.16 -0.99 18.46
CA PRO A 74 12.33 -0.78 17.63
C PRO A 74 12.13 0.37 16.64
N THR A 75 13.23 0.90 16.10
CA THR A 75 13.16 1.90 15.03
C THR A 75 12.68 1.27 13.72
N LEU A 76 11.58 1.82 13.16
CA LEU A 76 10.87 1.24 12.03
C LEU A 76 10.99 2.13 10.78
N ARG A 77 10.92 1.52 9.59
CA ARG A 77 11.09 2.19 8.30
C ARG A 77 9.80 2.84 7.81
N TYR A 78 8.69 2.14 7.97
CA TYR A 78 7.39 2.56 7.47
C TYR A 78 6.46 2.81 8.66
N LEU A 79 5.71 3.90 8.59
CA LEU A 79 4.63 4.22 9.51
C LEU A 79 3.37 4.49 8.68
N SER A 80 2.25 3.91 9.08
CA SER A 80 0.96 4.18 8.47
C SER A 80 -0.13 4.06 9.52
N GLU A 81 -1.16 4.87 9.38
CA GLU A 81 -2.35 4.76 10.21
C GLU A 81 -3.37 3.84 9.56
N VAL A 82 -4.09 3.10 10.40
CA VAL A 82 -5.20 2.26 10.02
C VAL A 82 -6.41 2.67 10.85
N PRO A 83 -7.53 3.02 10.22
CA PRO A 83 -8.74 3.39 10.95
C PRO A 83 -9.26 2.18 11.74
N VAL A 84 -9.69 2.41 12.98
CA VAL A 84 -10.28 1.39 13.83
C VAL A 84 -11.61 1.86 14.37
N LEU A 85 -12.54 0.93 14.54
CA LEU A 85 -13.85 1.23 15.14
C LEU A 85 -13.69 1.50 16.64
N ASN A 86 -12.99 0.59 17.34
CA ASN A 86 -12.65 0.71 18.76
C ASN A 86 -11.13 0.71 18.93
N ALA A 87 -10.60 1.78 19.51
CA ALA A 87 -9.17 1.94 19.77
C ALA A 87 -8.71 1.30 21.10
N GLU A 88 -9.66 0.93 21.96
CA GLU A 88 -9.42 0.46 23.34
C GLU A 88 -8.89 -0.98 23.42
N GLU A 89 -9.03 -1.76 22.36
CA GLU A 89 -8.60 -3.16 22.30
C GLU A 89 -7.09 -3.33 22.02
N VAL A 90 -6.40 -2.25 21.67
CA VAL A 90 -4.99 -2.29 21.23
C VAL A 90 -4.15 -1.42 22.16
N LYS A 91 -2.99 -1.91 22.60
CA LYS A 91 -2.06 -1.15 23.43
C LYS A 91 -0.86 -0.66 22.62
N ILE A 92 -0.29 0.45 23.06
CA ILE A 92 0.97 0.97 22.52
C ILE A 92 2.07 -0.07 22.79
N GLY A 93 2.87 -0.38 21.76
CA GLY A 93 3.92 -1.39 21.83
C GLY A 93 3.50 -2.79 21.40
N ASP A 94 2.20 -3.05 21.22
CA ASP A 94 1.71 -4.35 20.80
C ASP A 94 2.25 -4.77 19.43
N GLN A 95 2.49 -6.08 19.28
CA GLN A 95 2.99 -6.68 18.05
C GLN A 95 1.85 -7.39 17.32
N LEU A 96 1.47 -6.86 16.16
CA LEU A 96 0.49 -7.46 15.25
C LEU A 96 1.19 -8.39 14.26
N LYS A 97 0.71 -9.65 14.21
CA LYS A 97 1.22 -10.72 13.35
C LYS A 97 0.19 -11.13 12.31
N VAL A 98 0.62 -11.95 11.34
CA VAL A 98 -0.24 -12.47 10.25
C VAL A 98 -1.36 -13.37 10.78
N ASP A 99 -1.18 -13.94 11.98
CA ASP A 99 -2.12 -14.85 12.65
C ASP A 99 -3.52 -14.24 12.89
N MET A 100 -3.69 -12.93 12.69
CA MET A 100 -5.01 -12.29 12.70
C MET A 100 -5.89 -12.62 11.48
N PHE A 101 -5.31 -13.19 10.42
CA PHE A 101 -6.03 -13.60 9.22
C PHE A 101 -6.18 -15.12 9.20
N ASN A 102 -7.39 -15.59 8.90
CA ASN A 102 -7.64 -17.00 8.70
C ASN A 102 -7.61 -17.37 7.21
N PRO A 103 -7.20 -18.60 6.86
CA PRO A 103 -7.34 -19.10 5.49
C PRO A 103 -8.79 -19.00 5.02
N GLY A 104 -9.02 -18.41 3.84
CA GLY A 104 -10.35 -18.17 3.27
C GLY A 104 -10.86 -16.73 3.44
N ASP A 105 -10.22 -15.93 4.31
CA ASP A 105 -10.60 -14.52 4.48
C ASP A 105 -10.34 -13.70 3.21
N LYS A 106 -11.33 -12.88 2.84
CA LYS A 106 -11.18 -11.91 1.74
C LYS A 106 -10.48 -10.66 2.25
N VAL A 107 -9.28 -10.42 1.74
CA VAL A 107 -8.46 -9.25 2.12
C VAL A 107 -8.48 -8.16 1.05
N LYS A 108 -8.48 -6.89 1.50
CA LYS A 108 -8.26 -5.72 0.64
C LYS A 108 -6.80 -5.27 0.75
N ILE A 109 -6.11 -5.13 -0.37
CA ILE A 109 -4.69 -4.74 -0.42
C ILE A 109 -4.58 -3.35 -1.04
N ALA A 110 -3.90 -2.44 -0.33
CA ALA A 110 -3.53 -1.13 -0.84
C ALA A 110 -2.02 -1.03 -1.00
N GLY A 111 -1.56 -0.31 -2.03
CA GLY A 111 -0.13 -0.10 -2.27
C GLY A 111 0.11 0.90 -3.38
N ARG A 112 1.34 1.43 -3.44
CA ARG A 112 1.75 2.33 -4.53
C ARG A 112 2.00 1.50 -5.79
N SER A 113 1.28 1.80 -6.87
CA SER A 113 1.51 1.18 -8.17
C SER A 113 2.87 1.56 -8.75
N LYS A 114 3.42 0.71 -9.63
CA LYS A 114 4.67 1.02 -10.34
C LYS A 114 4.48 2.27 -11.21
N GLY A 115 5.32 3.29 -11.00
CA GLY A 115 5.35 4.48 -11.85
C GLY A 115 5.79 4.12 -13.28
N ARG A 116 5.16 4.74 -14.27
CA ARG A 116 5.43 4.52 -15.71
C ARG A 116 6.06 5.74 -16.40
N GLY A 117 6.40 6.78 -15.64
CA GLY A 117 6.94 8.06 -16.15
C GLY A 117 5.89 8.94 -16.82
N PHE A 118 6.35 9.94 -17.57
CA PHE A 118 5.50 10.72 -18.46
C PHE A 118 4.97 9.82 -19.58
N THR A 119 3.67 9.51 -19.54
CA THR A 119 3.04 8.56 -20.47
C THR A 119 2.03 9.28 -21.35
N GLY A 120 2.11 9.02 -22.67
CA GLY A 120 1.17 9.56 -23.64
C GLY A 120 -0.25 9.00 -23.49
N VAL A 121 -1.21 9.67 -24.13
CA VAL A 121 -2.66 9.43 -23.99
C VAL A 121 -3.10 8.00 -24.35
N ILE A 122 -2.47 7.38 -25.35
CA ILE A 122 -2.76 5.98 -25.72
C ILE A 122 -2.48 5.04 -24.54
N LYS A 123 -1.33 5.18 -23.88
CA LYS A 123 -0.94 4.28 -22.77
C LYS A 123 -1.66 4.61 -21.47
N ARG A 124 -1.96 5.89 -21.23
CA ARG A 124 -2.54 6.36 -19.96
C ARG A 124 -4.07 6.25 -19.94
N HIS A 125 -4.72 6.54 -21.06
CA HIS A 125 -6.18 6.64 -21.17
C HIS A 125 -6.77 5.65 -22.18
N GLY A 126 -5.96 4.83 -22.84
CA GLY A 126 -6.46 3.85 -23.81
C GLY A 126 -6.98 4.47 -25.11
N PHE A 127 -6.54 5.69 -25.46
CA PHE A 127 -6.97 6.35 -26.70
C PHE A 127 -6.56 5.54 -27.92
N SER A 128 -7.42 5.53 -28.94
CA SER A 128 -7.07 5.03 -30.26
C SER A 128 -6.11 5.99 -30.95
N GLY A 129 -5.15 5.46 -31.70
CA GLY A 129 -4.28 6.29 -32.55
C GLY A 129 -5.01 6.75 -33.81
N GLY A 130 -4.45 7.74 -34.48
CA GLY A 130 -4.86 8.08 -35.85
C GLY A 130 -4.51 6.96 -36.85
N GLN A 131 -4.85 7.14 -38.12
CA GLN A 131 -4.36 6.25 -39.18
C GLN A 131 -2.83 6.28 -39.25
N ARG A 132 -2.20 5.14 -39.60
CA ARG A 132 -0.74 5.04 -39.69
C ARG A 132 -0.19 5.44 -41.07
N THR A 133 -1.00 5.29 -42.12
CA THR A 133 -0.68 5.59 -43.52
C THR A 133 -1.77 6.49 -44.12
N HIS A 134 -1.88 6.57 -45.45
CA HIS A 134 -2.90 7.35 -46.19
C HIS A 134 -2.85 8.87 -45.91
N GLY A 135 -1.65 9.45 -45.97
CA GLY A 135 -1.46 10.91 -45.87
C GLY A 135 -1.42 11.46 -44.43
N GLN A 136 -1.44 10.60 -43.41
CA GLN A 136 -1.15 11.02 -42.04
C GLN A 136 0.28 11.56 -41.92
N SER A 137 0.43 12.70 -41.23
CA SER A 137 1.74 13.27 -40.88
C SER A 137 2.29 12.65 -39.59
N ASP A 138 2.27 13.39 -38.48
CA ASP A 138 2.94 13.16 -37.21
C ASP A 138 1.95 12.86 -36.07
N ARG A 139 0.64 12.83 -36.37
CA ARG A 139 -0.43 12.75 -35.35
C ARG A 139 -0.92 11.35 -35.02
N PHE A 140 -0.20 10.30 -35.44
CA PHE A 140 -0.59 8.90 -35.15
C PHE A 140 -0.87 8.64 -33.67
N ARG A 141 -0.11 9.29 -32.76
CA ARG A 141 -0.25 9.13 -31.29
C ARG A 141 -0.77 10.38 -30.58
N ALA A 142 -1.25 11.37 -31.32
CA ALA A 142 -1.80 12.60 -30.77
C ALA A 142 -3.19 12.35 -30.15
N PRO A 143 -3.65 13.19 -29.20
CA PRO A 143 -4.95 13.04 -28.55
C PRO A 143 -6.17 13.35 -29.45
N GLY A 144 -5.96 13.86 -30.66
CA GLY A 144 -7.05 14.38 -31.49
C GLY A 144 -7.55 15.74 -30.98
N SER A 145 -8.80 16.07 -31.25
CA SER A 145 -9.43 17.28 -30.72
C SER A 145 -9.64 17.18 -29.21
N ILE A 146 -9.50 18.30 -28.50
CA ILE A 146 -9.68 18.41 -27.05
C ILE A 146 -10.92 19.24 -26.66
N GLY A 147 -11.71 19.68 -27.63
CA GLY A 147 -12.90 20.51 -27.40
C GLY A 147 -13.58 20.98 -28.68
N GLN A 148 -14.71 21.67 -28.52
CA GLN A 148 -15.47 22.33 -29.59
C GLN A 148 -15.31 23.85 -29.50
N SER A 149 -15.61 24.57 -30.60
CA SER A 149 -15.69 26.04 -30.57
C SER A 149 -16.98 26.49 -29.87
N SER A 150 -16.91 27.62 -29.17
CA SER A 150 -18.05 28.36 -28.63
C SER A 150 -18.87 29.03 -29.73
#